data_AF-A0A550GHB1-F1
#
_entry.id   AF-A0A550GHB1-F1
#
_cell.length_a   1.000
_cell.length_b   1.000
_cell.length_c   1.000
_cell.angle_alpha   90.00
_cell.angle_beta   90.00
_cell.angle_gamma   90.00
#
_symmetry.space_group_name_H-M   'P 1'
#
loop_
_entity.id
_entity.type
_entity.pdbx_description
1 polymer ?
#
loop_
_entity_poly.entity_id
_entity_poly.type
_entity_poly.pdbx_seq_one_letter_code
_entity_poly.pdbx_strand_id
1 'polypeptide(L)' 'MVATPAWKVKRGEIVHCSRGVMLAGNIFEVLKNVSVVGNNLRQMGQLVAPWILVENVRVIGK' A
#
# COMPACT_ATOMS: atom_id res chain seq x y z
N MET A 1 -3.43 2.51 10.67
CA MET A 1 -3.71 3.68 9.79
C MET A 1 -4.82 3.32 8.83
N VAL A 2 -5.82 4.18 8.62
CA VAL A 2 -6.88 3.94 7.61
C VAL A 2 -6.37 4.38 6.24
N ALA A 3 -6.43 3.49 5.25
CA ALA A 3 -6.06 3.78 3.88
C ALA A 3 -7.31 4.24 3.11
N THR A 4 -7.34 5.54 2.79
CA THR A 4 -8.38 6.14 1.95
C THR A 4 -7.73 7.14 1.00
N PRO A 5 -7.89 7.01 -0.33
CA PRO A 5 -8.61 5.94 -1.05
C PRO A 5 -7.82 4.61 -1.13
N ALA A 6 -8.53 3.49 -1.28
CA ALA A 6 -7.93 2.16 -1.51
C ALA A 6 -8.69 1.37 -2.59
N TRP A 7 -7.97 0.53 -3.32
CA TRP A 7 -8.53 -0.27 -4.43
C TRP A 7 -8.10 -1.73 -4.28
N LYS A 8 -9.04 -2.65 -4.55
CA LYS A 8 -8.73 -4.08 -4.62
C LYS A 8 -8.26 -4.43 -6.02
N VAL A 9 -7.13 -5.12 -6.10
CA VAL A 9 -6.57 -5.65 -7.35
C VAL A 9 -6.76 -7.16 -7.37
N LYS A 10 -7.21 -7.72 -8.49
CA LYS A 10 -7.34 -9.16 -8.72
C LYS A 10 -6.92 -9.48 -10.15
N ARG A 11 -6.01 -10.44 -10.33
CA ARG A 11 -5.45 -10.83 -11.65
C ARG A 11 -4.87 -9.64 -12.44
N GLY A 12 -4.20 -8.71 -11.76
CA GLY A 12 -3.60 -7.54 -12.39
C GLY A 12 -4.56 -6.37 -12.67
N GLU A 13 -5.86 -6.52 -12.39
CA GLU A 13 -6.86 -5.50 -12.68
C GLU A 13 -7.48 -4.93 -11.39
N ILE A 14 -7.81 -3.64 -11.41
CA ILE A 14 -8.55 -2.97 -10.34
C ILE A 14 -10.02 -3.39 -10.43
N VAL A 15 -10.53 -4.09 -9.41
CA VAL A 15 -11.89 -4.63 -9.42
C VAL A 15 -12.92 -3.74 -8.72
N HIS A 16 -12.59 -3.11 -7.59
CA HIS A 16 -13.47 -2.15 -6.91
C HIS A 16 -12.73 -1.28 -5.89
N CYS A 17 -13.37 -0.15 -5.53
CA CYS A 17 -12.93 0.72 -4.43
C CYS A 17 -13.24 0.06 -3.07
N SER A 18 -12.25 0.02 -2.19
CA SER A 18 -12.37 -0.49 -0.82
C SER A 18 -12.38 0.68 0.15
N ARG A 19 -13.49 0.87 0.88
CA ARG A 19 -13.64 1.93 1.88
C ARG A 19 -13.36 1.37 3.28
N GLY A 20 -12.74 2.18 4.14
CA GLY A 20 -12.57 1.83 5.55
C GLY A 20 -11.61 0.65 5.77
N VAL A 21 -10.59 0.51 4.92
CA VAL A 21 -9.53 -0.49 5.11
C VAL A 21 -8.42 0.09 5.98
N MET A 22 -7.90 -0.73 6.89
CA MET A 22 -6.80 -0.40 7.79
C MET A 22 -5.62 -1.33 7.52
N LEU A 23 -4.43 -0.76 7.43
CA LEU A 23 -3.19 -1.52 7.47
C LEU A 23 -2.77 -1.68 8.93
N ALA A 24 -2.51 -2.92 9.33
CA ALA A 24 -2.07 -3.29 10.67
C ALA A 24 -0.72 -4.03 10.62
N GLY A 25 0.15 -3.76 11.59
CA GLY A 25 1.46 -4.40 11.69
C GLY A 25 2.54 -3.45 12.22
N ASN A 26 3.75 -3.99 12.38
CA ASN A 26 4.94 -3.22 12.76
C ASN A 26 5.55 -2.57 11.52
N ILE A 27 5.84 -1.26 11.57
CA ILE A 27 6.37 -0.53 10.42
C ILE A 27 7.72 -1.06 9.92
N PHE A 28 8.59 -1.53 10.82
CA PHE A 28 9.90 -2.07 10.43
C PHE A 28 9.76 -3.42 9.70
N GLU A 29 8.80 -4.24 10.11
CA GLU A 29 8.50 -5.50 9.41
C GLU A 29 7.89 -5.24 8.04
N VAL A 30 6.96 -4.27 7.95
CA VAL A 30 6.37 -3.83 6.68
C VAL A 30 7.47 -3.34 5.73
N LEU A 31 8.39 -2.50 6.19
CA LEU A 31 9.48 -1.99 5.34
C LEU A 31 10.47 -3.07 4.91
N LYS A 32 10.72 -4.09 5.75
CA LYS A 32 11.55 -5.25 5.36
C LYS A 32 10.91 -6.12 4.28
N ASN A 33 9.58 -6.11 4.16
CA ASN A 33 8.83 -6.90 3.19
C ASN A 33 8.54 -6.13 1.88
N VAL A 34 9.28 -5.06 1.59
CA VAL A 34 9.21 -4.40 0.28
C VAL A 34 9.84 -5.33 -0.77
N SER A 35 9.05 -5.78 -1.75
CA SER A 35 9.52 -6.69 -2.80
C SER A 35 9.78 -6.00 -4.13
N VAL A 36 9.12 -4.86 -4.39
CA VAL A 36 9.28 -4.10 -5.63
C VAL A 36 9.31 -2.60 -5.35
N VAL A 37 10.20 -1.90 -6.06
CA VAL A 37 10.28 -0.43 -6.08
C VAL A 37 10.05 0.03 -7.52
N GLY A 38 9.06 0.90 -7.73
CA GLY A 38 8.74 1.47 -9.03
C GLY A 38 9.76 2.51 -9.47
N ASN A 39 9.82 2.80 -10.78
CA ASN A 39 10.68 3.86 -11.35
C ASN A 39 10.02 5.25 -11.32
N ASN A 40 8.90 5.39 -10.61
CA ASN A 40 7.98 6.52 -10.69
C ASN A 40 8.08 7.39 -9.44
N LEU A 41 9.24 8.03 -9.28
CA LEU A 41 9.47 8.97 -8.18
C LEU A 41 8.38 10.03 -8.11
N ARG A 42 7.79 10.18 -6.92
CA ARG A 42 6.76 11.17 -6.66
C ARG A 42 7.10 11.94 -5.39
N GLN A 43 6.90 13.26 -5.45
CA GLN A 43 6.98 14.12 -4.28
C GLN A 43 5.58 14.48 -3.79
N MET A 44 5.32 14.26 -2.51
CA MET A 44 4.13 14.74 -1.81
C MET A 44 4.56 15.43 -0.52
N GLY A 45 4.47 16.77 -0.51
CA GLY A 45 5.03 17.58 0.57
C GLY A 45 6.54 17.36 0.70
N GLN A 46 6.98 16.93 1.88
CA GLN A 46 8.39 16.62 2.16
C GLN A 46 8.78 15.17 1.84
N LEU A 47 7.82 14.29 1.50
CA LEU A 47 8.11 12.91 1.17
C LEU A 47 8.40 12.77 -0.33
N VAL A 48 9.61 12.33 -0.67
CA VAL A 48 10.00 11.92 -2.03
C VAL A 48 10.15 10.41 -2.03
N ALA A 49 9.20 9.71 -2.65
CA ALA A 49 9.22 8.25 -2.72
C ALA A 49 8.54 7.75 -4.01
N PRO A 50 9.04 6.65 -4.61
CA PRO A 50 8.34 5.96 -5.68
C PRO A 50 7.18 5.12 -5.13
N TRP A 51 6.43 4.46 -6.01
CA TRP A 51 5.53 3.39 -5.57
C TRP A 51 6.33 2.18 -5.09
N ILE A 52 5.82 1.53 -4.05
CA ILE A 52 6.40 0.31 -3.49
C ILE A 52 5.33 -0.79 -3.42
N LEU A 53 5.74 -2.02 -3.66
CA LEU A 53 4.95 -3.21 -3.37
C LEU A 53 5.45 -3.80 -2.06
N VAL A 54 4.55 -3.96 -1.09
CA VAL A 54 4.86 -4.61 0.18
C VAL A 54 4.09 -5.90 0.30
N GLU A 55 4.80 -6.97 0.56
CA GLU A 55 4.21 -8.30 0.73
C GLU A 55 3.77 -8.54 2.17
N ASN A 56 2.79 -9.42 2.33
CA ASN A 56 2.37 -9.93 3.63
C ASN A 56 1.93 -8.86 4.65
N VAL A 57 1.35 -7.74 4.18
CA VAL A 57 0.76 -6.73 5.06
C VAL A 57 -0.63 -7.18 5.51
N ARG A 58 -0.89 -7.13 6.81
CA ARG A 58 -2.22 -7.42 7.35
C ARG A 58 -3.18 -6.27 7.03
N VAL A 59 -4.22 -6.57 6.28
CA VAL A 59 -5.30 -5.64 5.94
C VAL A 59 -6.54 -6.01 6.75
N ILE A 60 -7.12 -5.04 7.45
CA ILE A 60 -8.38 -5.17 8.20
C ILE A 60 -9.41 -4.31 7.48
N GLY A 61 -10.50 -4.91 7.02
CA GLY A 61 -11.63 -4.22 6.39
C GLY A 61 -12.94 -4.73 6.95
N LYS A 62 -14.02 -3.99 6.70
CA LYS A 62 -15.39 -4.41 7.01
C LYS A 62 -15.90 -5.43 5.98
#